data_AF-A0A8I1WTA4-F1
#
_entry.id   AF-A0A8I1WTA4-F1
#
_cell.length_a   1.000
_cell.length_b   1.000
_cell.length_c   1.000
_cell.angle_alpha   90.00
_cell.angle_beta   90.00
_cell.angle_gamma   90.00
#
_symmetry.space_group_name_H-M   'P 1'
#
loop_
_entity.id
_entity.type
_entity.pdbx_description
1 polymer ?
#
loop_
_entity_poly.entity_id
_entity_poly.type
_entity_poly.pdbx_seq_one_letter_code
_entity_poly.pdbx_strand_id
1 'polypeptide(L)' 'MMSDIEILALAYQRRDAGEVGELSEIIAQVKTDLAAMQPPEPGPSDEIGFSSQVIGGVRKNYKIMGDGSMVEVTP' A
#
# COMPACT_ATOMS: atom_id res chain seq x y z
N MET A 1 -4.80 4.67 3.08
CA MET A 1 -5.88 4.99 2.11
C MET A 1 -6.22 6.45 2.26
N MET A 2 -6.40 7.19 1.15
CA MET A 2 -6.92 8.56 1.20
C MET A 2 -8.34 8.55 1.77
N SER A 3 -8.68 9.60 2.52
CA SER A 3 -10.05 9.83 2.99
C SER A 3 -10.97 10.28 1.85
N ASP A 4 -12.28 10.06 1.99
CA ASP A 4 -13.26 10.53 1.01
C ASP A 4 -13.22 12.06 0.80
N ILE A 5 -12.81 12.81 1.83
CA ILE A 5 -12.65 14.27 1.75
C ILE A 5 -11.48 14.65 0.84
N GLU A 6 -10.36 13.93 0.90
CA GLU A 6 -9.20 14.16 0.03
C GLU A 6 -9.51 13.79 -1.43
N ILE A 7 -10.28 12.72 -1.64
CA ILE A 7 -10.75 12.30 -2.98
C ILE A 7 -11.67 13.38 -3.56
N LEU A 8 -12.58 13.92 -2.76
CA LEU A 8 -13.48 14.99 -3.18
C LEU A 8 -12.71 16.27 -3.52
N ALA A 9 -11.75 16.67 -2.68
CA ALA A 9 -10.90 17.84 -2.94
C ALA A 9 -10.10 17.70 -4.25
N LEU A 10 -9.55 16.52 -4.50
CA LEU A 10 -8.81 16.21 -5.73
C LEU A 10 -9.74 16.23 -6.96
N ALA A 11 -10.97 15.71 -6.83
CA ALA A 11 -11.95 15.76 -7.91
C ALA A 11 -12.36 17.21 -8.27
N TYR A 12 -12.53 18.08 -7.28
CA TYR A 12 -12.76 19.51 -7.53
C TYR A 12 -11.57 20.17 -8.21
N GLN A 13 -10.34 19.87 -7.78
CA GLN A 13 -9.15 20.41 -8.44
C GLN A 13 -9.06 20.01 -9.91
N ARG A 14 -9.37 18.76 -10.27
CA ARG A 14 -9.33 18.33 -11.67
C ARG A 14 -10.43 18.98 -12.51
N ARG A 15 -11.62 19.16 -11.95
CA ARG A 15 -12.69 19.91 -12.58
C ARG A 15 -12.27 21.36 -12.85
N ASP A 16 -11.65 22.02 -11.88
CA ASP A 16 -11.14 23.40 -12.01
C ASP A 16 -9.99 23.49 -13.03
N ALA A 17 -9.24 22.39 -13.21
CA ALA A 17 -8.21 22.26 -14.25
C ALA A 17 -8.78 22.01 -15.66
N GLY A 18 -10.11 21.93 -15.81
CA GLY A 18 -10.79 21.79 -17.09
C GLY A 18 -11.18 20.36 -17.45
N GLU A 19 -11.13 19.41 -16.52
CA GLU A 19 -11.68 18.07 -16.74
C GLU A 19 -13.21 18.16 -16.91
N VAL A 20 -13.70 17.68 -18.07
CA VAL A 20 -15.11 17.76 -18.46
C VAL A 20 -15.81 16.47 -18.08
N GLY A 21 -16.78 16.56 -17.18
CA GLY A 21 -17.56 15.43 -16.71
C GLY A 21 -18.36 15.80 -15.46
N GLU A 22 -19.31 14.95 -15.08
CA GLU A 22 -19.99 15.10 -13.80
C GLU A 22 -18.99 14.83 -12.66
N LEU A 23 -19.12 15.53 -11.53
CA LEU A 23 -18.18 15.39 -10.40
C LEU A 23 -18.10 13.93 -9.91
N SER A 24 -19.21 13.18 -10.00
CA SER A 24 -19.25 11.75 -9.67
C SER A 24 -18.37 10.89 -10.57
N GLU A 25 -18.23 11.24 -11.85
CA GLU A 25 -17.40 10.52 -12.81
C GLU A 25 -15.92 10.79 -12.53
N ILE A 26 -15.58 12.06 -12.24
CA ILE A 26 -14.23 12.46 -11.85
C ILE A 26 -13.82 11.76 -10.54
N ILE A 27 -14.71 11.68 -9.55
CA ILE A 27 -14.47 10.94 -8.29
C ILE A 27 -14.20 9.45 -8.57
N ALA A 28 -14.98 8.82 -9.46
CA ALA A 28 -14.78 7.42 -9.82
C ALA A 28 -13.42 7.20 -10.52
N GLN A 29 -13.02 8.13 -11.38
CA GLN A 29 -11.72 8.09 -12.05
C GLN A 29 -10.58 8.26 -11.04
N VAL A 30 -10.67 9.23 -10.13
CA VAL A 30 -9.68 9.43 -9.05
C VAL A 30 -9.53 8.16 -8.20
N LYS A 31 -10.64 7.51 -7.81
CA LYS A 31 -10.60 6.25 -7.06
C LYS A 31 -9.90 5.13 -7.84
N THR A 32 -10.15 5.05 -9.15
CA THR A 32 -9.52 4.07 -10.04
C THR A 32 -8.02 4.33 -10.18
N ASP A 33 -7.62 5.58 -10.41
CA ASP A 33 -6.22 5.99 -10.51
C ASP A 33 -5.47 5.66 -9.22
N LEU A 34 -6.06 5.94 -8.06
CA LEU A 34 -5.48 5.62 -6.75
C LEU A 34 -5.35 4.12 -6.52
N ALA A 35 -6.33 3.32 -6.96
CA ALA A 35 -6.25 1.87 -6.89
C ALA A 35 -5.15 1.31 -7.81
N ALA A 36 -4.94 1.91 -8.98
CA ALA A 36 -3.86 1.52 -9.87
C ALA A 36 -2.46 1.91 -9.33
N MET A 37 -2.38 2.93 -8.47
CA MET A 37 -1.14 3.31 -7.78
C MET A 37 -0.87 2.50 -6.51
N GLN A 38 -1.83 1.71 -6.02
CA GLN A 38 -1.55 0.78 -4.93
C GLN A 38 -0.63 -0.32 -5.46
N PRO A 39 0.56 -0.52 -4.84
CA PRO A 39 1.37 -1.67 -5.17
C PRO A 39 0.52 -2.93 -4.93
N PRO A 40 0.70 -3.99 -5.75
CA PRO A 40 0.00 -5.25 -5.53
C PRO A 40 0.26 -5.72 -4.11
N GLU A 41 -0.75 -6.32 -3.48
CA GLU A 41 -0.53 -6.96 -2.19
C GLU A 41 0.61 -7.97 -2.33
N PRO A 42 1.58 -7.97 -1.40
CA PRO A 42 2.69 -8.90 -1.45
C PRO A 42 2.13 -10.33 -1.45
N GLY A 43 2.61 -11.15 -2.38
CA GLY A 43 2.29 -12.56 -2.43
C GLY A 43 2.77 -13.28 -1.15
N PRO A 44 2.24 -14.48 -0.87
CA PRO A 44 2.56 -15.20 0.37
C PRO A 44 4.06 -15.46 0.55
N SER A 45 4.82 -15.57 -0.54
CA SER A 45 6.26 -15.79 -0.57
C SER A 45 7.10 -14.51 -0.70
N ASP A 46 6.48 -13.33 -0.75
CA ASP A 46 7.21 -12.08 -0.90
C ASP A 46 7.79 -11.65 0.45
N GLU A 47 9.01 -11.13 0.45
CA GLU A 47 9.64 -10.57 1.65
C GLU A 47 9.09 -9.16 1.90
N ILE A 48 8.41 -8.98 3.04
CA ILE A 48 7.76 -7.72 3.42
C ILE A 48 8.44 -7.03 4.60
N GLY A 49 9.43 -7.66 5.22
CA GLY A 49 10.13 -7.06 6.35
C GLY A 49 11.23 -7.92 6.96
N PHE A 50 11.88 -7.35 7.98
CA PHE A 50 12.98 -7.98 8.70
C PHE A 50 12.78 -7.85 10.20
N SER A 51 13.09 -8.91 10.94
CA SER A 51 13.05 -8.96 12.40
C SER A 51 14.33 -9.58 12.94
N SER A 52 14.78 -9.10 14.09
CA SER A 52 15.98 -9.61 14.74
C SER A 52 15.73 -9.75 16.23
N GLN A 53 15.99 -10.93 16.77
CA GLN A 53 15.68 -11.28 18.15
C GLN A 53 16.87 -11.96 18.82
N VAL A 54 17.06 -11.77 20.12
CA VAL A 54 18.08 -12.50 20.90
C VAL A 54 17.39 -13.61 21.68
N ILE A 55 17.71 -14.86 21.34
CA ILE A 55 17.10 -16.06 21.93
C ILE A 55 18.23 -16.91 22.50
N GLY A 56 18.21 -17.13 23.83
CA GLY A 56 19.27 -17.89 24.51
C GLY A 56 20.67 -17.26 24.38
N GLY A 57 20.75 -15.94 24.26
CA GLY A 57 22.02 -15.21 24.09
C GLY A 57 22.55 -15.18 22.65
N VAL A 58 21.87 -15.83 21.70
CA VAL A 58 22.23 -15.84 20.27
C VAL A 58 21.29 -14.91 19.51
N ARG A 59 21.87 -14.04 18.66
CA ARG A 59 21.08 -13.20 17.76
C ARG A 59 20.59 -14.03 16.58
N LYS A 60 19.27 -14.12 16.42
CA LYS A 60 18.57 -14.75 15.30
C LYS A 60 17.92 -13.67 14.44
N ASN A 61 18.04 -13.82 13.14
CA ASN A 61 17.46 -12.92 12.15
C ASN A 61 16.33 -13.63 11.44
N TYR A 62 15.29 -12.89 11.06
CA TYR A 62 14.11 -13.41 10.40
C TYR A 62 13.69 -12.49 9.26
N LYS A 63 13.25 -13.09 8.16
CA LYS A 63 12.46 -12.42 7.12
C LYS A 63 10.99 -12.58 7.46
N ILE A 64 10.23 -11.50 7.31
CA ILE A 64 8.77 -11.51 7.41
C ILE A 64 8.24 -11.68 5.99
N MET A 65 7.44 -12.72 5.77
CA MET A 65 6.86 -13.06 4.48
C MET A 65 5.46 -12.44 4.33
N GLY A 66 4.96 -12.33 3.10
CA GLY A 66 3.65 -11.76 2.79
C GLY A 66 2.47 -12.52 3.41
N ASP A 67 2.65 -13.80 3.73
CA ASP A 67 1.67 -14.60 4.50
C ASP A 67 1.73 -14.36 6.03
N GLY A 68 2.62 -13.47 6.48
CA GLY A 68 2.85 -13.15 7.89
C GLY A 68 3.78 -14.12 8.62
N SER A 69 4.27 -15.17 7.96
CA SER A 69 5.25 -16.09 8.54
C SER A 69 6.61 -15.41 8.74
N MET A 70 7.35 -15.90 9.73
CA MET A 70 8.74 -15.49 9.95
C MET A 70 9.67 -16.65 9.60
N VAL A 71 10.58 -16.43 8.66
CA VAL A 71 11.58 -17.41 8.22
C VAL A 71 12.94 -17.02 8.79
N GLU A 72 13.55 -17.89 9.60
CA GLU A 72 14.89 -17.66 10.15
C GLU A 72 15.91 -17.58 9.01
N VAL A 73 16.66 -16.48 8.96
CA VAL A 73 17.78 -16.29 8.04
C VAL A 73 19.07 -16.58 8.80
N THR A 74 19.63 -17.73 8.51
CA THR A 74 21.00 -18.06 8.90
C THR A 74 21.96 -17.20 8.04
N PRO A 75 23.02 -16.62 8.63
CA PRO A 75 24.08 -15.96 7.86
C PRO A 75 24.73 -16.87 6.81
#